data_AF-I7KJ40-F1
#
_entry.id   AF-I7KJ40-F1
#
_cell.length_a   1.000
_cell.length_b   1.000
_cell.length_c   1.000
_cell.angle_alpha   90.00
_cell.angle_beta   90.00
_cell.angle_gamma   90.00
#
_symmetry.space_group_name_H-M   'P 1'
#
loop_
_entity.id
_entity.type
_entity.pdbx_description
1 polymer ?
#
loop_
_entity_poly.entity_id
_entity_poly.type
_entity_poly.pdbx_seq_one_letter_code
_entity_poly.pdbx_strand_id
1 'polypeptide(L)'
;MRRIHLYIAIAYVVIFQTSCSAHFFPNISSIPSSLLKPNATAWTSFQKLLGCQPGQKVDGIAKIKKYFQHFGYINNLTSFNFTDEFDDTLESALKTYQRNFNLKATGVLDAPTIQHLIKPRCGNADLVNGTSTMNAGKPHTVAHYSFFPGRPKWPEGKTDLTYAFLPANNLTDDIKSVFSRAFDRWSEVTPLSFTEIPSFQSADIKIGFLTGDHNDGEPFDGPMGTLAHAFSPPAGHFHLDGEENWVVDGVPVNEGNFFSILSAVDLESVAVHEIGHLLGLGHSSVEDSIMYPSLESGIRRVELVEDDIKGVQELYGSNPNYTGTNTTLTPSGLDNDTNGAPIRSSVWIHGFLLVVGFFIYSI
;
A
#
# COMPACT_ATOMS: atom_id res chain seq x y z
N MET A 1 -14.69 -72.48 21.11
CA MET A 1 -15.28 -71.12 21.06
C MET A 1 -14.20 -70.16 20.58
N ARG A 2 -14.34 -69.62 19.35
CA ARG A 2 -13.40 -68.66 18.76
C ARG A 2 -13.54 -67.30 19.46
N ARG A 3 -12.45 -66.76 20.02
CA ARG A 3 -12.41 -65.40 20.58
C ARG A 3 -12.24 -64.40 19.43
N ILE A 4 -13.20 -63.49 19.29
CA ILE A 4 -13.15 -62.37 18.36
C ILE A 4 -12.51 -61.20 19.11
N HIS A 5 -11.40 -60.66 18.59
CA HIS A 5 -10.77 -59.46 19.12
C HIS A 5 -11.37 -58.23 18.43
N LEU A 6 -12.02 -57.36 19.22
CA LEU A 6 -12.55 -56.09 18.77
C LEU A 6 -11.46 -55.02 18.91
N TYR A 7 -10.98 -54.47 17.81
CA TYR A 7 -10.07 -53.32 17.81
C TYR A 7 -10.88 -52.05 17.61
N ILE A 8 -10.87 -51.16 18.61
CA ILE A 8 -11.50 -49.84 18.55
C ILE A 8 -10.40 -48.82 18.24
N ALA A 9 -10.44 -48.22 17.05
CA ALA A 9 -9.60 -47.08 16.71
C ALA A 9 -10.28 -45.80 17.23
N ILE A 10 -9.62 -45.09 18.13
CA ILE A 10 -10.08 -43.78 18.62
C ILE A 10 -9.38 -42.72 17.76
N ALA A 11 -10.13 -42.08 16.87
CA ALA A 11 -9.67 -40.92 16.12
C ALA A 11 -9.85 -39.66 16.98
N TYR A 12 -8.75 -38.98 17.29
CA TYR A 12 -8.82 -37.63 17.85
C TYR A 12 -9.01 -36.64 16.71
N VAL A 13 -10.20 -36.05 16.62
CA VAL A 13 -10.44 -34.87 15.77
C VAL A 13 -9.99 -33.65 16.56
N VAL A 14 -8.82 -33.11 16.22
CA VAL A 14 -8.40 -31.79 16.68
C VAL A 14 -9.14 -30.76 15.82
N ILE A 15 -10.20 -30.19 16.36
CA ILE A 15 -10.84 -29.02 15.76
C ILE A 15 -9.93 -27.83 16.09
N PHE A 16 -9.13 -27.39 15.11
CA PHE A 16 -8.54 -26.07 15.18
C PHE A 16 -9.71 -25.07 15.17
N GLN A 17 -9.83 -24.29 16.24
CA GLN A 17 -10.72 -23.14 16.26
C GLN A 17 -10.22 -22.19 15.18
N THR A 18 -10.90 -22.16 14.04
CA THR A 18 -10.72 -21.10 13.06
C THR A 18 -11.11 -19.78 13.74
N SER A 19 -10.21 -18.82 13.60
CA SER A 19 -10.34 -17.45 14.08
C SER A 19 -11.75 -16.91 13.85
N CYS A 20 -12.24 -16.17 14.85
CA CYS A 20 -13.54 -15.53 14.85
C CYS A 20 -13.79 -14.78 13.54
N SER A 21 -14.76 -15.25 12.76
CA SER A 21 -15.40 -14.46 11.71
C SER A 21 -16.73 -13.95 12.25
N ALA A 22 -16.84 -12.64 12.35
CA ALA A 22 -18.08 -11.92 12.41
C ALA A 22 -17.82 -10.50 11.89
N HIS A 23 -18.12 -10.26 10.61
CA HIS A 23 -19.15 -9.31 10.18
C HIS A 23 -19.02 -8.98 8.69
N PHE A 24 -20.12 -9.27 8.00
CA PHE A 24 -20.46 -8.83 6.66
C PHE A 24 -20.50 -7.29 6.62
N PHE A 25 -19.73 -6.64 5.74
CA PHE A 25 -19.88 -5.22 5.44
C PHE A 25 -19.78 -4.97 3.93
N PRO A 26 -20.67 -4.15 3.36
CA PRO A 26 -20.50 -3.66 2.01
C PRO A 26 -19.53 -2.47 2.01
N ASN A 27 -18.55 -2.53 1.11
CA ASN A 27 -17.85 -1.37 0.54
C ASN A 27 -17.05 -0.53 1.58
N ILE A 28 -15.84 -0.99 1.90
CA ILE A 28 -14.93 -0.38 2.90
C ILE A 28 -13.80 0.34 2.20
N SER A 29 -14.16 1.32 1.39
CA SER A 29 -13.23 2.39 1.10
C SER A 29 -12.78 3.08 2.35
N SER A 30 -11.48 3.35 2.39
CA SER A 30 -10.91 4.43 3.18
C SER A 30 -11.74 5.73 3.06
N ILE A 31 -12.54 5.89 2.00
CA ILE A 31 -13.52 6.95 1.77
C ILE A 31 -14.79 6.44 1.05
N PRO A 32 -15.94 6.26 1.73
CA PRO A 32 -17.16 5.69 1.12
C PRO A 32 -17.50 6.31 -0.23
N SER A 33 -17.78 5.49 -1.25
CA SER A 33 -18.29 5.94 -2.55
C SER A 33 -19.48 6.90 -2.45
N SER A 34 -20.27 6.83 -1.37
CA SER A 34 -21.31 7.80 -1.00
C SER A 34 -20.83 9.25 -0.73
N LEU A 35 -19.55 9.43 -0.37
CA LEU A 35 -18.89 10.74 -0.26
C LEU A 35 -18.37 11.19 -1.62
N LEU A 36 -17.92 10.28 -2.48
CA LEU A 36 -17.51 10.58 -3.85
C LEU A 36 -18.76 10.78 -4.72
N LYS A 37 -19.31 12.01 -4.73
CA LYS A 37 -20.32 12.34 -5.75
C LYS A 37 -19.66 12.14 -7.13
N PRO A 38 -20.38 11.60 -8.13
CA PRO A 38 -19.82 11.32 -9.46
C PRO A 38 -19.12 12.51 -10.16
N ASN A 39 -19.37 13.73 -9.67
CA ASN A 39 -18.82 14.99 -10.19
C ASN A 39 -18.03 15.81 -9.15
N ALA A 40 -17.66 15.25 -7.98
CA ALA A 40 -16.89 15.95 -6.95
C ALA A 40 -15.54 15.28 -6.73
N THR A 41 -14.47 16.08 -6.63
CA THR A 41 -13.16 15.57 -6.21
C THR A 41 -13.23 15.06 -4.78
N ALA A 42 -12.43 14.04 -4.41
CA ALA A 42 -12.35 13.51 -3.05
C ALA A 42 -12.25 14.66 -2.03
N TRP A 43 -11.35 15.61 -2.25
CA TRP A 43 -11.20 16.82 -1.42
C TRP A 43 -12.52 17.58 -1.14
N THR A 44 -13.39 17.74 -2.15
CA THR A 44 -14.68 18.45 -2.01
C THR A 44 -15.59 17.74 -1.02
N SER A 45 -15.50 16.41 -0.95
CA SER A 45 -16.28 15.58 -0.04
C SER A 45 -15.82 15.69 1.41
N PHE A 46 -14.57 16.10 1.65
CA PHE A 46 -14.00 16.34 2.99
C PHE A 46 -14.07 17.79 3.45
N GLN A 47 -14.50 18.73 2.59
CA GLN A 47 -14.59 20.15 2.96
C GLN A 47 -15.42 20.38 4.23
N LYS A 48 -16.45 19.55 4.47
CA LYS A 48 -17.28 19.63 5.68
C LYS A 48 -16.58 19.18 6.96
N LEU A 49 -15.54 18.36 6.83
CA LEU A 49 -14.74 17.83 7.93
C LEU A 49 -13.55 18.73 8.27
N LEU A 50 -13.26 19.73 7.44
CA LEU A 50 -12.13 20.61 7.60
C LEU A 50 -12.24 21.44 8.89
N GLY A 51 -11.25 21.29 9.75
CA GLY A 51 -11.18 21.98 11.05
C GLY A 51 -12.05 21.34 12.13
N CYS A 52 -12.65 20.17 11.88
CA CYS A 52 -13.41 19.46 12.91
C CYS A 52 -12.54 19.12 14.13
N GLN A 53 -13.08 19.38 15.31
CA GLN A 53 -12.39 19.28 16.60
C GLN A 53 -13.30 18.65 17.67
N PRO A 54 -12.75 18.25 18.84
CA PRO A 54 -13.52 17.59 19.91
C PRO A 54 -14.79 18.33 20.32
N GLY A 55 -15.86 17.55 20.55
CA GLY A 55 -17.17 18.06 20.98
C GLY A 55 -18.10 18.50 19.85
N GLN A 56 -17.68 18.37 18.58
CA GLN A 56 -18.52 18.64 17.42
C GLN A 56 -19.18 17.36 16.89
N LYS A 57 -20.38 17.50 16.32
CA LYS A 57 -21.07 16.43 15.57
C LYS A 57 -21.15 16.80 14.10
N VAL A 58 -20.51 16.03 13.24
CA VAL A 58 -20.44 16.31 11.80
C VAL A 58 -20.60 15.03 10.98
N ASP A 59 -21.55 15.06 10.04
CA ASP A 59 -21.80 13.97 9.09
C ASP A 59 -20.49 13.52 8.40
N GLY A 60 -20.15 12.24 8.56
CA GLY A 60 -18.94 11.63 8.00
C GLY A 60 -17.86 11.31 9.04
N ILE A 61 -17.94 11.84 10.26
CA ILE A 61 -17.00 11.49 11.34
C ILE A 61 -17.03 9.99 11.66
N ALA A 62 -18.20 9.35 11.60
CA ALA A 62 -18.31 7.91 11.80
C ALA A 62 -17.46 7.13 10.79
N LYS A 63 -17.34 7.63 9.54
CA LYS A 63 -16.54 7.01 8.48
C LYS A 63 -15.05 7.22 8.71
N ILE A 64 -14.65 8.40 9.17
CA ILE A 64 -13.27 8.68 9.59
C ILE A 64 -12.84 7.73 10.71
N LYS A 65 -13.70 7.48 11.69
CA LYS A 65 -13.41 6.50 12.75
C LYS A 65 -13.23 5.08 12.21
N LYS A 66 -14.01 4.67 11.19
CA LYS A 66 -13.80 3.38 10.50
C LYS A 66 -12.45 3.31 9.80
N TYR A 67 -12.03 4.37 9.10
CA TYR A 67 -10.69 4.45 8.53
C TYR A 67 -9.61 4.25 9.61
N PHE A 68 -9.72 4.99 10.72
CA PHE A 68 -8.77 4.87 11.82
C PHE A 68 -8.81 3.51 12.52
N GLN A 69 -9.97 2.84 12.56
CA GLN A 69 -10.08 1.48 13.04
C GLN A 69 -9.36 0.49 12.12
N HIS A 70 -9.57 0.60 10.81
CA HIS A 70 -8.94 -0.28 9.81
C HIS A 70 -7.41 -0.23 9.88
N PHE A 71 -6.82 0.98 9.97
CA PHE A 71 -5.37 1.14 10.09
C PHE A 71 -4.83 1.01 11.54
N GLY A 72 -5.66 0.57 12.50
CA GLY A 72 -5.25 0.22 13.86
C GLY A 72 -5.13 1.38 14.87
N TYR A 73 -5.50 2.61 14.49
CA TYR A 73 -5.49 3.78 15.38
C TYR A 73 -6.64 3.77 16.41
N ILE A 74 -7.72 3.03 16.13
CA ILE A 74 -8.83 2.82 17.07
C ILE A 74 -8.95 1.32 17.39
N ASN A 75 -8.50 0.93 18.57
CA ASN A 75 -8.46 -0.47 19.03
C ASN A 75 -9.80 -1.04 19.54
N ASN A 76 -10.90 -0.28 19.48
CA ASN A 76 -12.15 -0.73 20.09
C ASN A 76 -12.89 -1.72 19.18
N LEU A 77 -12.57 -3.01 19.33
CA LEU A 77 -13.19 -4.14 18.63
C LEU A 77 -14.67 -4.37 18.98
N THR A 78 -15.23 -3.63 19.94
CA THR A 78 -16.61 -3.85 20.43
C THR A 78 -17.64 -2.86 19.87
N SER A 79 -17.19 -1.79 19.18
CA SER A 79 -18.07 -0.74 18.65
C SER A 79 -17.86 -0.55 17.15
N PHE A 80 -18.51 -1.39 16.35
CA PHE A 80 -18.59 -1.21 14.89
C PHE A 80 -19.56 -0.10 14.48
N ASN A 81 -20.33 0.44 15.44
CA ASN A 81 -21.36 1.43 15.21
C ASN A 81 -20.87 2.82 15.66
N PHE A 82 -19.87 3.34 14.95
CA PHE A 82 -19.38 4.68 15.19
C PHE A 82 -20.47 5.74 14.95
N THR A 83 -20.50 6.74 15.83
CA THR A 83 -21.33 7.93 15.67
C THR A 83 -20.52 9.04 14.99
N ASP A 84 -21.24 10.04 14.45
CA ASP A 84 -20.67 11.26 13.89
C ASP A 84 -20.19 12.28 14.94
N GLU A 85 -20.07 11.88 16.21
CA GLU A 85 -19.51 12.73 17.27
C GLU A 85 -17.99 12.70 17.21
N PHE A 86 -17.33 13.86 17.26
CA PHE A 86 -15.90 13.96 17.45
C PHE A 86 -15.57 13.75 18.93
N ASP A 87 -15.17 12.53 19.28
CA ASP A 87 -14.86 12.12 20.65
C ASP A 87 -13.35 12.02 20.91
N ASP A 88 -12.99 11.83 22.18
CA ASP A 88 -11.60 11.69 22.63
C ASP A 88 -10.88 10.51 21.93
N THR A 89 -11.63 9.50 21.49
CA THR A 89 -11.08 8.36 20.73
C THR A 89 -10.56 8.82 19.38
N LEU A 90 -11.36 9.58 18.63
CA LEU A 90 -10.92 10.15 17.35
C LEU A 90 -9.80 11.17 17.53
N GLU A 91 -9.87 12.03 18.56
CA GLU A 91 -8.79 12.99 18.84
C GLU A 91 -7.45 12.29 19.08
N SER A 92 -7.45 11.23 19.88
CA SER A 92 -6.25 10.43 20.18
C SER A 92 -5.71 9.72 18.94
N ALA A 93 -6.60 9.13 18.14
CA ALA A 93 -6.25 8.50 16.86
C ALA A 93 -5.59 9.50 15.90
N LEU A 94 -6.18 10.70 15.75
CA LEU A 94 -5.64 11.77 14.91
C LEU A 94 -4.26 12.23 15.36
N LYS A 95 -4.05 12.46 16.67
CA LYS A 95 -2.73 12.84 17.18
C LYS A 95 -1.68 11.78 16.88
N THR A 96 -2.06 10.51 16.93
CA THR A 96 -1.13 9.40 16.65
C THR A 96 -0.82 9.31 15.16
N TYR A 97 -1.84 9.38 14.30
CA TYR A 97 -1.68 9.44 12.85
C TYR A 97 -0.81 10.61 12.42
N GLN A 98 -1.10 11.81 12.91
CA GLN A 98 -0.32 13.01 12.59
C GLN A 98 1.15 12.83 12.96
N ARG A 99 1.47 12.23 14.11
CA ARG A 99 2.87 11.92 14.46
C ARG A 99 3.50 10.94 13.47
N ASN A 100 2.82 9.84 13.16
CA ASN A 100 3.31 8.81 12.24
C ASN A 100 3.68 9.36 10.87
N PHE A 101 2.89 10.31 10.37
CA PHE A 101 3.10 10.96 9.07
C PHE A 101 3.85 12.30 9.17
N ASN A 102 4.53 12.58 10.29
CA ASN A 102 5.29 13.82 10.55
C ASN A 102 4.50 15.13 10.37
N LEU A 103 3.18 15.07 10.54
CA LEU A 103 2.31 16.23 10.62
C LEU A 103 2.32 16.80 12.05
N LYS A 104 1.87 18.06 12.18
CA LYS A 104 1.67 18.65 13.51
C LYS A 104 0.55 17.89 14.23
N ALA A 105 0.86 17.34 15.41
CA ALA A 105 -0.09 16.57 16.23
C ALA A 105 -1.14 17.46 16.92
N THR A 106 -2.05 18.04 16.14
CA THR A 106 -3.13 18.92 16.59
C THR A 106 -4.31 18.17 17.19
N GLY A 107 -4.57 16.92 16.76
CA GLY A 107 -5.78 16.18 17.10
C GLY A 107 -7.03 16.71 16.40
N VAL A 108 -6.86 17.52 15.36
CA VAL A 108 -7.92 18.18 14.58
C VAL A 108 -7.84 17.68 13.14
N LEU A 109 -8.98 17.60 12.46
CA LEU A 109 -9.06 17.34 11.02
C LEU A 109 -8.68 18.61 10.21
N ASP A 110 -7.46 19.11 10.43
CA ASP A 110 -6.93 20.27 9.73
C ASP A 110 -6.57 19.97 8.25
N ALA A 111 -6.28 21.02 7.47
CA ALA A 111 -6.07 20.88 6.03
C ALA A 111 -4.93 19.89 5.70
N PRO A 112 -3.73 19.94 6.33
CA PRO A 112 -2.68 18.96 6.08
C PRO A 112 -3.12 17.52 6.39
N THR A 113 -3.86 17.31 7.48
CA THR A 113 -4.36 15.99 7.87
C THR A 113 -5.35 15.44 6.84
N ILE A 114 -6.32 16.25 6.39
CA ILE A 114 -7.27 15.82 5.36
C ILE A 114 -6.54 15.55 4.04
N GLN A 115 -5.58 16.40 3.65
CA GLN A 115 -4.83 16.21 2.40
C GLN A 115 -4.07 14.89 2.42
N HIS A 116 -3.54 14.50 3.58
CA HIS A 116 -2.86 13.23 3.74
C HIS A 116 -3.84 12.04 3.77
N LEU A 117 -4.98 12.16 4.47
CA LEU A 117 -5.98 11.10 4.57
C LEU A 117 -6.57 10.66 3.23
N ILE A 118 -6.62 11.57 2.24
CA ILE A 118 -7.16 11.28 0.91
C ILE A 118 -6.12 10.71 -0.06
N LYS A 119 -4.84 10.59 0.34
CA LYS A 119 -3.83 9.93 -0.50
C LYS A 119 -4.11 8.43 -0.52
N PRO A 120 -4.06 7.77 -1.70
CA PRO A 120 -4.10 6.32 -1.74
C PRO A 120 -2.86 5.73 -1.05
N ARG A 121 -2.98 4.52 -0.52
CA ARG A 121 -2.01 3.93 0.39
C ARG A 121 -2.07 2.41 0.43
N CYS A 122 -1.05 1.80 1.04
CA CYS A 122 -1.06 0.39 1.46
C CYS A 122 -2.17 0.12 2.50
N GLY A 123 -2.78 -1.06 2.41
CA GLY A 123 -3.85 -1.57 3.27
C GLY A 123 -3.38 -2.14 4.61
N ASN A 124 -2.08 -2.34 4.80
CA ASN A 124 -1.55 -2.84 6.06
C ASN A 124 -1.73 -1.82 7.20
N ALA A 125 -2.01 -2.32 8.41
CA ALA A 125 -2.21 -1.47 9.58
C ALA A 125 -0.91 -0.78 10.03
N ASP A 126 -1.02 0.51 10.39
CA ASP A 126 0.08 1.32 10.93
C ASP A 126 0.36 1.00 12.41
N LEU A 127 -0.68 0.54 13.11
CA LEU A 127 -0.67 0.18 14.51
C LEU A 127 -1.18 -1.25 14.67
N VAL A 128 -0.45 -2.06 15.42
CA VAL A 128 -0.90 -3.41 15.80
C VAL A 128 -0.97 -3.48 17.32
N ASN A 129 -2.11 -3.89 17.86
CA ASN A 129 -2.38 -3.95 19.29
C ASN A 129 -2.08 -2.62 20.01
N GLY A 130 -2.40 -1.48 19.39
CA GLY A 130 -2.18 -0.14 19.93
C GLY A 130 -0.74 0.35 19.95
N THR A 131 0.18 -0.41 19.36
CA THR A 131 1.58 -0.01 19.22
C THR A 131 1.85 0.32 17.77
N SER A 132 2.34 1.53 17.49
CA SER A 132 2.74 1.88 16.13
C SER A 132 4.03 1.16 15.76
N THR A 133 4.02 0.57 14.56
CA THR A 133 5.22 0.00 13.95
C THR A 133 6.19 1.12 13.57
N MET A 134 5.68 2.25 13.07
CA MET A 134 6.47 3.42 12.73
C MET A 134 7.22 4.04 13.94
N ASN A 135 8.36 4.67 13.65
CA ASN A 135 9.27 5.24 14.64
C ASN A 135 9.22 6.77 14.73
N ALA A 136 8.26 7.42 14.08
CA ALA A 136 8.11 8.88 14.13
C ALA A 136 8.00 9.40 15.56
N GLY A 137 8.78 10.44 15.89
CA GLY A 137 8.69 11.14 17.17
C GLY A 137 9.12 10.33 18.41
N LYS A 138 9.70 9.13 18.25
CA LYS A 138 10.27 8.37 19.38
C LYS A 138 11.60 9.02 19.81
N PRO A 139 11.74 9.48 21.07
CA PRO A 139 13.02 10.00 21.55
C PRO A 139 14.06 8.87 21.53
N HIS A 140 15.25 9.14 21.00
CA HIS A 140 16.41 8.24 20.96
C HIS A 140 16.37 7.05 19.97
N THR A 141 15.42 6.99 19.02
CA THR A 141 15.52 6.03 17.91
C THR A 141 16.39 6.57 16.79
N VAL A 142 17.45 5.83 16.43
CA VAL A 142 18.35 6.14 15.30
C VAL A 142 17.85 5.50 13.99
N ALA A 143 17.01 4.47 14.09
CA ALA A 143 16.40 3.78 12.95
C ALA A 143 14.96 4.30 12.71
N HIS A 144 14.62 4.59 11.45
CA HIS A 144 13.27 5.02 11.07
C HIS A 144 12.43 3.88 10.49
N TYR A 145 13.07 2.84 9.94
CA TYR A 145 12.44 1.60 9.50
C TYR A 145 11.77 0.85 10.65
N SER A 146 10.77 0.04 10.31
CA SER A 146 10.05 -0.80 11.26
C SER A 146 9.87 -2.22 10.76
N PHE A 147 9.31 -3.07 11.61
CA PHE A 147 9.01 -4.47 11.30
C PHE A 147 7.58 -4.80 11.72
N PHE A 148 7.00 -5.81 11.07
CA PHE A 148 5.81 -6.45 11.64
C PHE A 148 6.09 -6.99 13.05
N PRO A 149 5.06 -7.07 13.92
CA PRO A 149 5.20 -7.66 15.24
C PRO A 149 5.82 -9.06 15.17
N GLY A 150 6.83 -9.31 16.00
CA GLY A 150 7.58 -10.56 16.00
C GLY A 150 8.75 -10.61 15.02
N ARG A 151 8.99 -9.55 14.23
CA ARG A 151 10.09 -9.46 13.24
C ARG A 151 10.15 -10.69 12.32
N PRO A 152 9.02 -11.05 11.67
CA PRO A 152 8.91 -12.25 10.87
C PRO A 152 9.90 -12.23 9.71
N LYS A 153 10.41 -13.41 9.39
CA LYS A 153 11.34 -13.66 8.29
C LYS A 153 10.97 -14.95 7.60
N TRP A 154 11.41 -15.08 6.35
CA TRP A 154 11.40 -16.38 5.68
C TRP A 154 12.25 -17.38 6.48
N PRO A 155 11.90 -18.69 6.48
CA PRO A 155 12.58 -19.69 7.27
C PRO A 155 14.10 -19.68 7.08
N GLU A 156 14.84 -19.98 8.14
CA GLU A 156 16.31 -20.01 8.08
C GLU A 156 16.80 -20.94 6.96
N GLY A 157 17.73 -20.46 6.14
CA GLY A 157 18.23 -21.17 4.96
C GLY A 157 17.37 -21.08 3.71
N LYS A 158 16.15 -20.50 3.76
CA LYS A 158 15.32 -20.24 2.58
C LYS A 158 15.72 -18.91 1.94
N THR A 159 16.75 -18.94 1.10
CA THR A 159 17.23 -17.75 0.37
C THR A 159 16.67 -17.66 -1.05
N ASP A 160 16.26 -18.78 -1.65
CA ASP A 160 15.58 -18.79 -2.95
C ASP A 160 14.06 -18.87 -2.73
N LEU A 161 13.38 -17.76 -2.98
CA LEU A 161 11.94 -17.61 -2.83
C LEU A 161 11.27 -17.71 -4.19
N THR A 162 10.19 -18.47 -4.24
CA THR A 162 9.41 -18.63 -5.48
C THR A 162 8.18 -17.75 -5.43
N TYR A 163 7.81 -17.16 -6.56
CA TYR A 163 6.55 -16.42 -6.68
C TYR A 163 5.74 -16.89 -7.88
N ALA A 164 4.43 -16.68 -7.82
CA ALA A 164 3.52 -17.01 -8.91
C ALA A 164 2.29 -16.11 -8.90
N PHE A 165 1.72 -15.90 -10.09
CA PHE A 165 0.51 -15.10 -10.28
C PHE A 165 -0.74 -15.97 -10.27
N LEU A 166 -1.83 -15.44 -9.73
CA LEU A 166 -3.13 -16.08 -9.76
C LEU A 166 -3.56 -16.29 -11.23
N PRO A 167 -3.73 -17.53 -11.71
CA PRO A 167 -3.97 -17.78 -13.14
C PRO A 167 -5.23 -17.10 -13.69
N ALA A 168 -6.24 -16.90 -12.84
CA ALA A 168 -7.48 -16.23 -13.21
C ALA A 168 -7.29 -14.76 -13.61
N ASN A 169 -6.21 -14.09 -13.19
CA ASN A 169 -5.93 -12.71 -13.59
C ASN A 169 -5.42 -12.60 -15.03
N ASN A 170 -4.92 -13.68 -15.63
CA ASN A 170 -4.45 -13.73 -17.03
C ASN A 170 -3.52 -12.55 -17.41
N LEU A 171 -2.55 -12.25 -16.55
CA LEU A 171 -1.63 -11.12 -16.72
C LEU A 171 -0.73 -11.29 -17.94
N THR A 172 -0.47 -10.19 -18.65
CA THR A 172 0.50 -10.14 -19.76
C THR A 172 1.94 -10.21 -19.23
N ASP A 173 2.86 -10.61 -20.10
CA ASP A 173 4.30 -10.66 -19.74
C ASP A 173 4.85 -9.27 -19.37
N ASP A 174 4.33 -8.20 -19.98
CA ASP A 174 4.69 -6.82 -19.64
C ASP A 174 4.36 -6.49 -18.18
N ILE A 175 3.15 -6.86 -17.72
CA ILE A 175 2.73 -6.67 -16.32
C ILE A 175 3.60 -7.53 -15.39
N LYS A 176 3.84 -8.80 -15.75
CA LYS A 176 4.68 -9.69 -14.94
C LYS A 176 6.12 -9.18 -14.81
N SER A 177 6.66 -8.56 -15.87
CA SER A 177 8.02 -8.00 -15.86
C SER A 177 8.19 -6.92 -14.79
N VAL A 178 7.13 -6.18 -14.44
CA VAL A 178 7.14 -5.19 -13.36
C VAL A 178 7.49 -5.83 -12.02
N PHE A 179 6.91 -6.99 -11.72
CA PHE A 179 7.18 -7.71 -10.49
C PHE A 179 8.59 -8.29 -10.46
N SER A 180 9.10 -8.78 -11.61
CA SER A 180 10.51 -9.18 -11.70
C SER A 180 11.44 -8.03 -11.32
N ARG A 181 11.24 -6.84 -11.90
CA ARG A 181 12.05 -5.65 -11.54
C ARG A 181 11.87 -5.25 -10.08
N ALA A 182 10.67 -5.38 -9.54
CA ALA A 182 10.39 -5.05 -8.14
C ALA A 182 11.12 -6.01 -7.18
N PHE A 183 11.15 -7.31 -7.48
CA PHE A 183 11.94 -8.29 -6.74
C PHE A 183 13.45 -8.07 -6.90
N ASP A 184 13.91 -7.70 -8.09
CA ASP A 184 15.33 -7.45 -8.36
C ASP A 184 15.91 -6.35 -7.44
N ARG A 185 15.15 -5.29 -7.18
CA ARG A 185 15.58 -4.24 -6.25
C ARG A 185 15.87 -4.76 -4.84
N TRP A 186 15.04 -5.66 -4.35
CA TRP A 186 15.24 -6.27 -3.04
C TRP A 186 16.36 -7.33 -3.07
N SER A 187 16.52 -8.07 -4.17
CA SER A 187 17.60 -9.05 -4.31
C SER A 187 18.98 -8.39 -4.46
N GLU A 188 19.06 -7.17 -4.99
CA GLU A 188 20.29 -6.40 -5.07
C GLU A 188 20.90 -6.09 -3.69
N VAL A 189 20.06 -5.85 -2.69
CA VAL A 189 20.49 -5.41 -1.35
C VAL A 189 20.44 -6.50 -0.29
N THR A 190 19.85 -7.67 -0.60
CA THR A 190 19.73 -8.83 0.29
C THR A 190 20.39 -10.08 -0.30
N PRO A 191 20.68 -11.14 0.48
CA PRO A 191 21.14 -12.41 -0.06
C PRO A 191 20.00 -13.27 -0.67
N LEU A 192 18.79 -12.72 -0.82
CA LEU A 192 17.63 -13.46 -1.34
C LEU A 192 17.60 -13.45 -2.87
N SER A 193 17.11 -14.53 -3.46
CA SER A 193 16.75 -14.62 -4.89
C SER A 193 15.26 -14.88 -5.04
N PHE A 194 14.70 -14.44 -6.17
CA PHE A 194 13.28 -14.60 -6.47
C PHE A 194 13.10 -15.24 -7.84
N THR A 195 12.30 -16.30 -7.91
CA THR A 195 12.06 -17.06 -9.14
C THR A 195 10.57 -17.18 -9.42
N GLU A 196 10.11 -16.71 -10.58
CA GLU A 196 8.74 -16.98 -11.04
C GLU A 196 8.59 -18.48 -11.33
N ILE A 197 7.54 -19.10 -10.79
CA ILE A 197 7.16 -20.48 -11.09
C ILE A 197 5.73 -20.55 -11.63
N PRO A 198 5.41 -21.54 -12.49
CA PRO A 198 4.07 -21.65 -13.06
C PRO A 198 3.01 -22.12 -12.05
N SER A 199 3.41 -22.75 -10.95
CA SER A 199 2.50 -23.34 -9.97
C SER A 199 2.17 -22.38 -8.85
N PHE A 200 1.01 -21.72 -8.95
CA PHE A 200 0.50 -20.79 -7.93
C PHE A 200 0.35 -21.44 -6.56
N GLN A 201 -0.08 -22.71 -6.49
CA GLN A 201 -0.35 -23.37 -5.22
C GLN A 201 0.93 -23.67 -4.42
N SER A 202 2.04 -23.92 -5.10
CA SER A 202 3.32 -24.29 -4.47
C SER A 202 4.31 -23.14 -4.32
N ALA A 203 3.98 -21.94 -4.81
CA ALA A 203 4.84 -20.77 -4.67
C ALA A 203 4.90 -20.32 -3.20
N ASP A 204 6.08 -19.83 -2.78
CA ASP A 204 6.25 -19.19 -1.47
C ASP A 204 5.43 -17.89 -1.42
N ILE A 205 5.45 -17.12 -2.51
CA ILE A 205 4.74 -15.85 -2.67
C ILE A 205 3.65 -15.98 -3.74
N LYS A 206 2.43 -15.58 -3.40
CA LYS A 206 1.23 -15.70 -4.23
C LYS A 206 0.68 -14.31 -4.51
N ILE A 207 0.75 -13.92 -5.77
CA ILE A 207 0.40 -12.57 -6.24
C ILE A 207 -0.96 -12.63 -6.94
N GLY A 208 -1.89 -11.76 -6.56
CA GLY A 208 -3.20 -11.68 -7.19
C GLY A 208 -3.77 -10.26 -7.25
N PHE A 209 -4.38 -9.92 -8.37
CA PHE A 209 -5.26 -8.76 -8.50
C PHE A 209 -6.67 -9.19 -8.13
N LEU A 210 -7.19 -8.68 -7.02
CA LEU A 210 -8.46 -9.09 -6.40
C LEU A 210 -9.35 -7.86 -6.24
N THR A 211 -10.66 -8.05 -6.03
CA THR A 211 -11.62 -6.95 -5.94
C THR A 211 -12.56 -7.17 -4.77
N GLY A 212 -12.91 -6.12 -4.03
CA GLY A 212 -13.84 -6.22 -2.90
C GLY A 212 -13.44 -7.29 -1.87
N ASP A 213 -14.43 -7.99 -1.33
CA ASP A 213 -14.20 -9.12 -0.42
C ASP A 213 -13.60 -10.32 -1.16
N HIS A 214 -12.38 -10.67 -0.76
CA HIS A 214 -11.60 -11.77 -1.32
C HIS A 214 -11.18 -12.81 -0.27
N ASN A 215 -11.94 -12.91 0.83
CA ASN A 215 -11.89 -13.98 1.84
C ASN A 215 -10.60 -14.06 2.70
N ASP A 216 -9.84 -12.98 2.81
CA ASP A 216 -8.70 -12.87 3.74
C ASP A 216 -8.99 -11.97 4.96
N GLY A 217 -10.17 -11.32 4.97
CA GLY A 217 -10.60 -10.42 6.04
C GLY A 217 -10.26 -8.95 5.79
N GLU A 218 -9.54 -8.63 4.72
CA GLU A 218 -9.13 -7.27 4.34
C GLU A 218 -9.71 -6.93 2.96
N PRO A 219 -11.02 -6.69 2.83
CA PRO A 219 -11.65 -6.43 1.53
C PRO A 219 -11.12 -5.14 0.89
N PHE A 220 -10.90 -5.17 -0.42
CA PHE A 220 -10.55 -4.00 -1.21
C PHE A 220 -11.71 -3.03 -1.39
N ASP A 221 -11.39 -1.80 -1.77
CA ASP A 221 -12.30 -0.69 -1.74
C ASP A 221 -12.74 -0.08 -3.07
N GLY A 222 -12.22 -0.60 -4.17
CA GLY A 222 -12.45 -0.02 -5.46
C GLY A 222 -11.43 1.08 -5.74
N PRO A 223 -11.69 1.97 -6.71
CA PRO A 223 -10.69 2.92 -7.15
C PRO A 223 -10.28 3.91 -6.06
N MET A 224 -8.97 4.02 -5.86
CA MET A 224 -8.28 4.82 -4.86
C MET A 224 -8.59 4.38 -3.42
N GLY A 225 -7.67 4.71 -2.51
CA GLY A 225 -7.80 4.34 -1.12
C GLY A 225 -6.79 3.26 -0.77
N THR A 226 -7.22 2.01 -0.66
CA THR A 226 -6.33 0.87 -0.40
C THR A 226 -5.87 0.25 -1.72
N LEU A 227 -4.61 0.49 -2.07
CA LEU A 227 -4.05 0.06 -3.35
C LEU A 227 -3.72 -1.45 -3.40
N ALA A 228 -3.23 -1.97 -2.28
CA ALA A 228 -2.70 -3.31 -2.15
C ALA A 228 -2.47 -3.64 -0.66
N HIS A 229 -2.26 -4.92 -0.37
CA HIS A 229 -1.67 -5.36 0.89
C HIS A 229 -0.89 -6.65 0.72
N ALA A 230 0.07 -6.86 1.62
CA ALA A 230 0.85 -8.07 1.69
C ALA A 230 1.04 -8.58 3.11
N PHE A 231 1.06 -9.91 3.24
CA PHE A 231 1.18 -10.61 4.50
C PHE A 231 2.63 -11.01 4.75
N SER A 232 3.13 -10.66 5.93
CA SER A 232 4.50 -10.93 6.34
C SER A 232 4.88 -12.42 6.27
N PRO A 233 6.17 -12.76 6.17
CA PRO A 233 6.61 -14.15 6.17
C PRO A 233 6.07 -15.00 7.33
N PRO A 234 5.83 -16.31 7.12
CA PRO A 234 5.95 -17.04 5.86
C PRO A 234 4.62 -17.10 5.08
N ALA A 235 3.67 -16.20 5.34
CA ALA A 235 2.33 -16.27 4.75
C ALA A 235 2.36 -16.07 3.23
N GLY A 236 3.12 -15.08 2.76
CA GLY A 236 3.47 -14.93 1.35
C GLY A 236 2.29 -14.55 0.44
N HIS A 237 1.28 -13.87 0.97
CA HIS A 237 0.16 -13.37 0.17
C HIS A 237 0.43 -11.92 -0.23
N PHE A 238 0.28 -11.59 -1.51
CA PHE A 238 0.42 -10.24 -2.05
C PHE A 238 -0.78 -9.96 -2.95
N HIS A 239 -1.69 -9.13 -2.45
CA HIS A 239 -2.91 -8.77 -3.13
C HIS A 239 -2.85 -7.32 -3.60
N LEU A 240 -3.31 -7.08 -4.82
CA LEU A 240 -3.48 -5.75 -5.40
C LEU A 240 -4.96 -5.53 -5.68
N ASP A 241 -5.46 -4.30 -5.49
CA ASP A 241 -6.83 -3.99 -5.88
C ASP A 241 -6.93 -3.94 -7.42
N GLY A 242 -7.71 -4.85 -7.99
CA GLY A 242 -7.96 -4.98 -9.41
C GLY A 242 -8.81 -3.86 -10.01
N GLU A 243 -9.43 -3.01 -9.18
CA GLU A 243 -10.24 -1.87 -9.61
C GLU A 243 -9.42 -0.57 -9.76
N GLU A 244 -8.14 -0.59 -9.40
CA GLU A 244 -7.26 0.58 -9.51
C GLU A 244 -6.84 0.89 -10.95
N ASN A 245 -6.58 2.18 -11.20
CA ASN A 245 -6.07 2.63 -12.50
C ASN A 245 -4.54 2.44 -12.57
N TRP A 246 -4.13 1.18 -12.63
CA TRP A 246 -2.72 0.79 -12.73
C TRP A 246 -2.06 1.35 -13.99
N VAL A 247 -0.85 1.86 -13.79
CA VAL A 247 0.03 2.39 -14.83
C VAL A 247 1.34 1.62 -14.80
N VAL A 248 1.80 1.21 -15.98
CA VAL A 248 3.09 0.56 -16.22
C VAL A 248 3.89 1.43 -17.17
N ASP A 249 5.07 1.87 -16.74
CA ASP A 249 5.97 2.72 -17.54
C ASP A 249 5.29 3.97 -18.14
N GLY A 250 4.37 4.56 -17.37
CA GLY A 250 3.59 5.74 -17.77
C GLY A 250 2.38 5.44 -18.67
N VAL A 251 2.12 4.18 -19.00
CA VAL A 251 1.00 3.74 -19.84
C VAL A 251 -0.08 3.05 -18.99
N PRO A 252 -1.37 3.43 -19.11
CA PRO A 252 -2.45 2.76 -18.40
C PRO A 252 -2.59 1.29 -18.83
N VAL A 253 -2.77 0.38 -17.88
CA VAL A 253 -2.94 -1.06 -18.16
C VAL A 253 -4.29 -1.35 -18.83
N ASN A 254 -5.35 -0.62 -18.45
CA ASN A 254 -6.71 -0.82 -18.96
C ASN A 254 -7.17 0.42 -19.75
N GLU A 255 -6.92 0.45 -21.07
CA GLU A 255 -7.25 1.58 -21.96
C GLU A 255 -8.77 1.80 -22.20
N GLY A 256 -9.65 0.95 -21.65
CA GLY A 256 -11.09 0.95 -21.94
C GLY A 256 -12.01 1.63 -20.91
N ASN A 257 -11.50 1.98 -19.72
CA ASN A 257 -12.26 2.66 -18.68
C ASN A 257 -11.94 4.16 -18.66
N PHE A 258 -12.75 4.97 -17.96
CA PHE A 258 -12.47 6.39 -17.74
C PHE A 258 -11.13 6.55 -17.00
N PHE A 259 -10.05 6.72 -17.75
CA PHE A 259 -8.73 6.98 -17.20
C PHE A 259 -8.66 8.42 -16.72
N SER A 260 -8.51 8.59 -15.41
CA SER A 260 -8.19 9.88 -14.82
C SER A 260 -6.72 9.89 -14.42
N ILE A 261 -5.96 10.84 -14.95
CA ILE A 261 -4.56 11.06 -14.56
C ILE A 261 -4.44 11.39 -13.06
N LEU A 262 -5.51 11.91 -12.45
CA LEU A 262 -5.59 12.20 -11.01
C LEU A 262 -5.79 10.95 -10.15
N SER A 263 -5.98 9.80 -10.79
CA SER A 263 -6.10 8.48 -10.14
C SER A 263 -5.15 7.43 -10.71
N ALA A 264 -4.16 7.84 -11.50
CA ALA A 264 -3.11 6.96 -11.97
C ALA A 264 -2.26 6.44 -10.80
N VAL A 265 -2.04 5.12 -10.75
CA VAL A 265 -1.23 4.45 -9.71
C VAL A 265 -0.11 3.68 -10.38
N ASP A 266 1.15 4.00 -10.05
CA ASP A 266 2.31 3.29 -10.60
C ASP A 266 2.43 1.88 -9.98
N LEU A 267 2.28 0.85 -10.81
CA LEU A 267 2.25 -0.54 -10.35
C LEU A 267 3.59 -0.99 -9.74
N GLU A 268 4.71 -0.52 -10.30
CA GLU A 268 6.04 -0.90 -9.81
C GLU A 268 6.29 -0.34 -8.42
N SER A 269 5.85 0.90 -8.15
CA SER A 269 5.98 1.54 -6.86
C SER A 269 5.24 0.77 -5.76
N VAL A 270 4.00 0.37 -6.03
CA VAL A 270 3.22 -0.47 -5.10
C VAL A 270 3.86 -1.84 -4.95
N ALA A 271 4.32 -2.47 -6.04
CA ALA A 271 4.96 -3.77 -5.96
C ALA A 271 6.24 -3.77 -5.11
N VAL A 272 7.11 -2.76 -5.26
CA VAL A 272 8.32 -2.67 -4.43
C VAL A 272 7.95 -2.49 -2.96
N HIS A 273 6.94 -1.67 -2.65
CA HIS A 273 6.43 -1.49 -1.27
C HIS A 273 5.93 -2.81 -0.66
N GLU A 274 5.01 -3.49 -1.34
CA GLU A 274 4.39 -4.72 -0.82
C GLU A 274 5.41 -5.87 -0.70
N ILE A 275 6.43 -5.92 -1.57
CA ILE A 275 7.53 -6.88 -1.40
C ILE A 275 8.32 -6.60 -0.13
N GLY A 276 8.50 -5.34 0.30
CA GLY A 276 9.10 -5.04 1.60
C GLY A 276 8.32 -5.68 2.76
N HIS A 277 6.99 -5.69 2.68
CA HIS A 277 6.15 -6.42 3.64
C HIS A 277 6.29 -7.94 3.55
N LEU A 278 6.38 -8.50 2.34
CA LEU A 278 6.72 -9.91 2.11
C LEU A 278 8.12 -10.27 2.64
N LEU A 279 8.96 -9.29 2.97
CA LEU A 279 10.25 -9.47 3.63
C LEU A 279 10.21 -9.13 5.13
N GLY A 280 9.03 -8.82 5.69
CA GLY A 280 8.84 -8.59 7.12
C GLY A 280 9.05 -7.14 7.58
N LEU A 281 9.30 -6.21 6.66
CA LEU A 281 9.33 -4.78 6.97
C LEU A 281 7.92 -4.28 7.30
N GLY A 282 7.83 -3.35 8.26
CA GLY A 282 6.65 -2.54 8.49
C GLY A 282 6.76 -1.20 7.78
N HIS A 283 5.74 -0.36 7.95
CA HIS A 283 5.75 0.99 7.40
C HIS A 283 6.86 1.87 7.98
N SER A 284 7.41 2.76 7.15
CA SER A 284 8.33 3.82 7.55
C SER A 284 7.59 5.15 7.69
N SER A 285 8.06 5.98 8.62
CA SER A 285 7.62 7.38 8.71
C SER A 285 8.41 8.32 7.79
N VAL A 286 9.42 7.84 7.07
CA VAL A 286 10.23 8.66 6.15
C VAL A 286 9.49 8.80 4.83
N GLU A 287 9.10 10.02 4.44
CA GLU A 287 8.26 10.23 3.25
C GLU A 287 8.91 9.76 1.96
N ASP A 288 10.25 9.77 1.86
CA ASP A 288 10.99 9.30 0.69
C ASP A 288 11.20 7.77 0.66
N SER A 289 10.92 7.06 1.77
CA SER A 289 11.07 5.60 1.84
C SER A 289 10.05 4.90 0.96
N ILE A 290 10.45 3.77 0.37
CA ILE A 290 9.48 2.92 -0.36
C ILE A 290 8.44 2.37 0.59
N MET A 291 8.79 2.13 1.86
CA MET A 291 7.90 1.66 2.91
C MET A 291 7.03 2.76 3.52
N TYR A 292 7.07 3.99 3.02
CA TYR A 292 6.09 5.00 3.40
C TYR A 292 4.68 4.57 2.94
N PRO A 293 3.64 4.63 3.80
CA PRO A 293 2.35 4.01 3.49
C PRO A 293 1.62 4.58 2.29
N SER A 294 1.75 5.90 2.05
CA SER A 294 0.95 6.62 1.06
C SER A 294 1.72 6.87 -0.23
N LEU A 295 1.06 6.70 -1.37
CA LEU A 295 1.59 7.01 -2.69
C LEU A 295 0.72 8.08 -3.34
N GLU A 296 1.32 9.16 -3.83
CA GLU A 296 0.56 10.17 -4.57
C GLU A 296 0.27 9.70 -5.99
N SER A 297 -0.90 10.07 -6.52
CA SER A 297 -1.26 9.69 -7.88
C SER A 297 -0.29 10.29 -8.91
N GLY A 298 0.10 9.48 -9.88
CA GLY A 298 1.06 9.85 -10.92
C GLY A 298 2.52 9.95 -10.44
N ILE A 299 2.80 9.65 -9.17
CA ILE A 299 4.17 9.54 -8.67
C ILE A 299 4.67 8.12 -8.85
N ARG A 300 5.89 8.02 -9.38
CA ARG A 300 6.66 6.79 -9.44
C ARG A 300 7.80 6.84 -8.42
N ARG A 301 7.81 5.91 -7.48
CA ARG A 301 8.82 5.74 -6.44
C ARG A 301 9.20 4.27 -6.38
N VAL A 302 10.39 3.94 -6.83
CA VAL A 302 10.84 2.55 -6.91
C VAL A 302 12.22 2.35 -6.32
N GLU A 303 12.96 3.41 -6.04
CA GLU A 303 14.32 3.31 -5.51
C GLU A 303 14.28 3.04 -4.01
N LEU A 304 15.10 2.10 -3.55
CA LEU A 304 15.27 1.84 -2.13
C LEU A 304 16.15 2.92 -1.53
N VAL A 305 15.68 3.60 -0.49
CA VAL A 305 16.51 4.55 0.27
C VAL A 305 17.20 3.85 1.43
N GLU A 306 18.14 4.54 2.06
CA GLU A 306 18.96 4.00 3.15
C GLU A 306 18.12 3.42 4.31
N ASP A 307 16.93 3.97 4.58
CA ASP A 307 16.02 3.43 5.60
C ASP A 307 15.50 2.03 5.23
N ASP A 308 15.12 1.83 3.96
CA ASP A 308 14.64 0.56 3.43
C ASP A 308 15.74 -0.50 3.44
N ILE A 309 16.93 -0.11 2.96
CA ILE A 309 18.11 -0.97 2.84
C ILE A 309 18.56 -1.43 4.22
N LYS A 310 18.72 -0.51 5.17
CA LYS A 310 19.09 -0.87 6.55
C LYS A 310 18.03 -1.76 7.20
N GLY A 311 16.76 -1.46 6.98
CA GLY A 311 15.65 -2.24 7.52
C GLY A 311 15.71 -3.69 7.06
N VAL A 312 15.84 -3.93 5.75
CA VAL A 312 15.86 -5.30 5.21
C VAL A 312 17.15 -6.04 5.55
N GLN A 313 18.29 -5.34 5.57
CA GLN A 313 19.58 -5.93 5.91
C GLN A 313 19.70 -6.30 7.39
N GLU A 314 18.99 -5.61 8.27
CA GLU A 314 18.85 -6.01 9.67
C GLU A 314 18.12 -7.37 9.81
N LEU A 315 17.25 -7.73 8.86
CA LEU A 315 16.59 -9.05 8.85
C LEU A 315 17.42 -10.12 8.13
N TYR A 316 17.99 -9.82 6.97
CA TYR A 316 18.58 -10.85 6.09
C TYR A 316 20.10 -10.74 5.91
N GLY A 317 20.71 -9.65 6.37
CA GLY A 317 22.08 -9.29 6.01
C GLY A 317 22.18 -8.64 4.62
N SER A 318 23.36 -8.13 4.29
CA SER A 318 23.65 -7.54 2.97
C SER A 318 23.91 -8.61 1.92
N ASN A 319 23.53 -8.34 0.68
CA ASN A 319 24.06 -9.07 -0.48
C ASN A 319 25.60 -8.90 -0.50
N PRO A 320 26.40 -9.98 -0.64
CA PRO A 320 27.86 -9.88 -0.76
C PRO A 320 28.35 -9.05 -1.96
N ASN A 321 27.54 -8.93 -3.01
CA ASN A 321 27.84 -8.15 -4.21
C ASN A 321 27.35 -6.69 -4.13
N TYR A 322 26.63 -6.33 -3.07
CA TYR A 322 26.17 -4.95 -2.86
C TYR A 322 27.35 -4.07 -2.42
N THR A 323 27.64 -3.04 -3.20
CA THR A 323 28.80 -2.15 -2.97
C THR A 323 28.44 -0.82 -2.31
N GLY A 324 27.16 -0.62 -1.94
CA GLY A 324 26.73 0.57 -1.21
C GLY A 324 26.61 1.86 -2.05
N THR A 325 26.81 1.79 -3.37
CA THR A 325 26.56 2.92 -4.26
C THR A 325 25.11 2.92 -4.72
N ASN A 326 24.40 4.04 -4.53
CA ASN A 326 23.06 4.28 -5.09
C ASN A 326 23.10 4.12 -6.61
N THR A 327 22.87 2.92 -7.12
CA THR A 327 22.69 2.68 -8.54
C THR A 327 21.30 3.18 -8.88
N THR A 328 21.19 4.47 -9.22
CA THR A 328 19.99 4.98 -9.89
C THR A 328 19.78 4.12 -11.13
N LEU A 329 18.69 3.35 -11.15
CA LEU A 329 18.37 2.46 -12.27
C LEU A 329 18.14 3.32 -13.53
N THR A 330 19.19 3.46 -14.33
CA THR A 330 19.10 3.87 -15.74
C THR A 330 18.98 2.56 -16.51
N PRO A 331 17.97 2.36 -17.38
CA PRO A 331 17.84 1.13 -18.14
C PRO A 331 19.09 0.93 -19.02
N SER A 332 19.93 -0.04 -18.65
CA SER A 332 21.01 -0.54 -19.51
C SER A 332 20.38 -1.40 -20.60
N GLY A 333 20.13 -0.77 -21.74
CA GLY A 333 19.57 -1.43 -22.91
C GLY A 333 19.48 -0.52 -24.12
N LEU A 334 20.59 0.09 -24.55
CA LEU A 334 20.70 0.57 -25.93
C LEU A 334 22.17 0.73 -26.37
N ASP A 335 22.87 -0.40 -26.49
CA ASP A 335 24.09 -0.46 -27.30
C ASP A 335 23.69 -0.75 -28.75
N ASN A 336 23.66 0.28 -29.61
CA ASN A 336 24.52 0.44 -30.79
C ASN A 336 23.94 1.40 -31.85
N ASP A 337 24.73 2.44 -32.11
CA ASP A 337 25.16 2.95 -33.42
C ASP A 337 24.13 3.37 -34.49
N THR A 338 23.95 4.68 -34.69
CA THR A 338 24.71 5.46 -35.71
C THR A 338 24.07 6.83 -36.01
N ASN A 339 24.96 7.80 -36.29
CA ASN A 339 24.77 9.05 -37.04
C ASN A 339 24.20 10.28 -36.30
N GLY A 340 25.08 11.28 -36.17
CA GLY A 340 24.85 12.50 -35.42
C GLY A 340 24.03 13.59 -36.10
N ALA A 341 23.49 14.47 -35.26
CA ALA A 341 23.24 15.89 -35.48
C ALA A 341 22.92 16.54 -34.10
N PRO A 342 23.17 17.85 -33.92
CA PRO A 342 23.51 18.39 -32.60
C PRO A 342 22.30 18.69 -31.72
N ILE A 343 22.56 18.57 -30.42
CA ILE A 343 21.72 18.95 -29.27
C ILE A 343 21.25 20.41 -29.43
N ARG A 344 19.94 20.61 -29.54
CA ARG A 344 19.28 21.89 -29.23
C ARG A 344 18.61 21.80 -27.87
N SER A 345 19.21 22.47 -26.89
CA SER A 345 18.59 22.79 -25.61
C SER A 345 17.29 23.59 -25.84
N SER A 346 16.15 23.00 -25.47
CA SER A 346 14.86 23.71 -25.47
C SER A 346 14.68 24.44 -24.15
N VAL A 347 14.71 25.76 -24.22
CA VAL A 347 14.39 26.69 -23.14
C VAL A 347 12.87 26.78 -23.04
N TRP A 348 12.31 26.48 -21.87
CA TRP A 348 10.87 26.63 -21.59
C TRP A 348 10.49 28.11 -21.57
N ILE A 349 9.84 28.59 -22.64
CA ILE A 349 9.21 29.91 -22.70
C ILE A 349 7.83 29.81 -22.04
N HIS A 350 7.64 30.55 -20.96
CA HIS A 350 6.33 30.73 -20.32
C HIS A 350 5.42 31.60 -21.20
N GLY A 351 4.37 31.01 -21.76
CA GLY A 351 3.33 31.74 -22.50
C GLY A 351 2.19 32.18 -21.58
N PHE A 352 2.05 33.49 -21.37
CA PHE A 352 0.86 34.11 -20.79
C PHE A 352 -0.23 34.25 -21.88
N LEU A 353 -1.42 33.70 -21.64
CA LEU A 353 -2.59 33.90 -22.49
C LEU A 353 -3.32 35.20 -22.11
N LEU A 354 -3.30 36.19 -23.02
CA LEU A 354 -4.10 37.41 -22.94
C LEU A 354 -5.38 37.21 -23.76
N VAL A 355 -6.54 37.21 -23.09
CA VAL A 355 -7.86 37.17 -23.76
C VAL A 355 -8.32 38.61 -24.01
N VAL A 356 -8.51 38.97 -25.28
CA VAL A 356 -9.13 40.23 -25.70
C VAL A 356 -10.50 39.93 -26.28
N GLY A 357 -11.56 40.43 -25.65
CA GLY A 357 -12.94 40.32 -26.15
C GLY A 357 -13.30 41.50 -27.05
N PHE A 358 -13.95 41.22 -28.18
CA PHE A 358 -14.57 42.24 -29.03
C PHE A 358 -16.10 42.19 -28.87
N PHE A 359 -16.71 43.35 -28.62
CA PHE A 359 -18.15 43.54 -28.70
C PHE A 359 -18.51 44.02 -30.11
N ILE A 360 -19.45 43.34 -30.77
CA ILE A 360 -20.08 43.82 -32.01
C ILE A 360 -21.47 44.33 -31.64
N TYR A 361 -21.71 45.62 -31.89
CA TYR A 361 -23.04 46.22 -31.90
C TYR A 361 -23.62 46.12 -33.31
N SER A 362 -24.84 45.62 -33.44
CA SER A 362 -25.64 45.76 -34.67
C SER A 362 -26.56 46.97 -34.53
N ILE A 363 -26.65 47.76 -35.60
CA ILE A 363 -27.59 48.88 -35.78
C ILE A 363 -29.00 48.35 -36.05
#